data_AF-A0A4Q6G1X9-F1
#
_entry.id   AF-A0A4Q6G1X9-F1
#
_cell.length_a   1.000
_cell.length_b   1.000
_cell.length_c   1.000
_cell.angle_alpha   90.00
_cell.angle_beta   90.00
_cell.angle_gamma   90.00
#
_symmetry.space_group_name_H-M   'P 1'
#
loop_
_entity.id
_entity.type
_entity.pdbx_description
1 polymer ?
#
loop_
_entity_poly.entity_id
_entity_poly.type
_entity_poly.pdbx_seq_one_letter_code
_entity_poly.pdbx_strand_id
1 'polypeptide(L)'
;MKRKSHPLRFVVLVLCVLFLLTLFAGKTFYDAGELGAVFDHPLPGCILHKNITGAEDLTTVDDGRTVLISAVDRHDISEVKVIPGIYIYTEGSSPRLLAAIDGKPHGISAYPSELGYHVHVVVHKPGEDDRVEIYEWKTAEQTFTQVKTIRFAGIQQLNGIVAMADDSFFVSQDFGYPAGPLQEIEKAFRLPLGKIWYYDGTSDKPKIAREDILYPNGLAVSPDKKHLYLASLTGRSLIDYDLNIDDKGEVTLKWRREWPLYTAPDNLKWAGDTLLIGSHRKLISLLLHSFDSKRYHAASQLIQVSGLPDRLIVKELHSTRSGGVEAVSTGVLSTVNNRIVMGGIWSEGVLDCEGTDTFPLSQPASPSTGNEPVPQSTP
;
A
#
# COMPACT_ATOMS: atom_id res chain seq x y z
N MET A 1 0.67 -59.83 -34.44
CA MET A 1 0.01 -58.55 -34.80
C MET A 1 0.14 -57.55 -33.66
N LYS A 2 1.10 -56.60 -33.70
CA LYS A 2 1.18 -55.48 -32.74
C LYS A 2 0.51 -54.26 -33.38
N ARG A 3 -0.73 -53.95 -32.99
CA ARG A 3 -1.41 -52.71 -33.39
C ARG A 3 -0.70 -51.53 -32.71
N LYS A 4 0.04 -50.74 -33.48
CA LYS A 4 0.56 -49.42 -33.10
C LYS A 4 -0.62 -48.47 -32.85
N SER A 5 -1.17 -48.47 -31.64
CA SER A 5 -2.22 -47.53 -31.20
C SER A 5 -1.66 -46.30 -30.45
N HIS A 6 -0.33 -46.18 -30.40
CA HIS A 6 0.37 -45.08 -29.71
C HIS A 6 0.21 -43.68 -30.30
N PRO A 7 0.11 -43.44 -31.64
CA PRO A 7 0.13 -42.07 -32.15
C PRO A 7 -1.15 -41.32 -31.81
N LEU A 8 -2.32 -41.97 -31.86
CA LEU A 8 -3.59 -41.31 -31.52
C LEU A 8 -3.68 -40.97 -30.03
N ARG A 9 -3.24 -41.87 -29.14
CA ARG A 9 -3.20 -41.60 -27.69
C ARG A 9 -2.24 -40.47 -27.32
N PHE A 10 -1.08 -40.43 -27.98
CA PHE A 10 -0.11 -39.36 -27.80
C PHE A 10 -0.65 -38.01 -28.31
N VAL A 11 -1.26 -38.00 -29.50
CA VAL A 11 -1.91 -36.79 -30.05
C VAL A 11 -3.03 -36.30 -29.14
N VAL A 12 -3.90 -37.19 -28.65
CA VAL A 12 -4.96 -36.82 -27.69
C VAL A 12 -4.37 -36.23 -26.41
N LEU A 13 -3.32 -36.83 -25.84
CA LEU A 13 -2.65 -36.29 -24.65
C LEU A 13 -2.10 -34.88 -24.90
N VAL A 14 -1.39 -34.67 -26.01
CA VAL A 14 -0.85 -33.35 -26.37
C VAL A 14 -1.97 -32.33 -26.53
N LEU A 15 -3.06 -32.68 -27.21
CA LEU A 15 -4.22 -31.80 -27.36
C LEU A 15 -4.87 -31.47 -26.01
N CYS A 16 -5.01 -32.45 -25.10
CA CYS A 16 -5.51 -32.21 -23.76
C CYS A 16 -4.60 -31.26 -22.97
N VAL A 17 -3.28 -31.44 -23.03
CA VAL A 17 -2.33 -30.54 -22.36
C VAL A 17 -2.42 -29.12 -22.92
N LEU A 18 -2.44 -28.97 -24.25
CA LEU A 18 -2.57 -27.65 -24.88
C LEU A 18 -3.91 -26.97 -24.53
N PHE A 19 -4.98 -27.75 -24.47
CA PHE A 19 -6.29 -27.25 -24.05
C PHE A 19 -6.26 -26.77 -22.59
N LEU A 20 -5.68 -27.55 -21.68
CA LEU A 20 -5.52 -27.14 -20.28
C LEU A 20 -4.65 -25.91 -20.12
N LEU A 21 -3.54 -25.81 -20.87
CA LEU A 21 -2.69 -24.61 -20.87
C LEU A 21 -3.42 -23.38 -21.39
N THR A 22 -4.26 -23.54 -22.41
CA THR A 22 -5.09 -22.46 -22.95
C THR A 22 -6.13 -21.99 -21.94
N LEU A 23 -6.81 -22.93 -21.26
CA LEU A 23 -7.75 -22.61 -20.18
C LEU A 23 -7.05 -21.92 -19.02
N PHE A 24 -5.87 -22.40 -18.62
CA PHE A 24 -5.06 -21.79 -17.57
C PHE A 24 -4.66 -20.36 -17.96
N ALA A 25 -4.13 -20.15 -19.16
CA ALA A 25 -3.78 -18.82 -19.65
C ALA A 25 -5.00 -17.89 -19.70
N GLY A 26 -6.12 -18.35 -20.25
CA GLY A 26 -7.37 -17.57 -20.29
C GLY A 26 -7.86 -17.17 -18.90
N LYS A 27 -7.81 -18.10 -17.93
CA LYS A 27 -8.11 -17.83 -16.53
C LYS A 27 -7.15 -16.80 -15.93
N THR A 28 -5.84 -16.94 -16.17
CA THR A 28 -4.83 -16.00 -15.66
C THR A 28 -5.07 -14.58 -16.19
N PHE A 29 -5.35 -14.42 -17.49
CA PHE A 29 -5.68 -13.11 -18.08
C PHE A 29 -6.96 -12.51 -17.49
N TYR A 30 -7.99 -13.34 -17.26
CA TYR A 30 -9.23 -12.90 -16.63
C TYR A 30 -9.02 -12.47 -15.16
N ASP A 31 -8.35 -13.32 -14.38
CA ASP A 31 -8.04 -13.06 -12.97
C ASP A 31 -7.18 -11.81 -12.81
N ALA A 32 -6.18 -11.62 -13.69
CA ALA A 32 -5.31 -10.45 -13.71
C ALA A 32 -6.01 -9.14 -14.16
N GLY A 33 -7.27 -9.23 -14.61
CA GLY A 33 -8.04 -8.07 -15.08
C GLY A 33 -7.62 -7.56 -16.45
N GLU A 34 -6.77 -8.30 -17.18
CA GLU A 34 -6.16 -7.84 -18.43
C GLU A 34 -7.20 -7.60 -19.56
N LEU A 35 -8.34 -8.30 -19.48
CA LEU A 35 -9.46 -8.14 -20.40
C LEU A 35 -10.36 -6.94 -20.09
N GLY A 36 -10.15 -6.27 -18.95
CA GLY A 36 -10.91 -5.09 -18.53
C GLY A 36 -10.56 -3.86 -19.36
N ALA A 37 -11.57 -3.08 -19.74
CA ALA A 37 -11.37 -1.78 -20.35
C ALA A 37 -10.88 -0.75 -19.31
N VAL A 38 -10.06 0.18 -19.77
CA VAL A 38 -9.65 1.37 -19.01
C VAL A 38 -10.16 2.59 -19.76
N PHE A 39 -10.92 3.43 -19.06
CA PHE A 39 -11.50 4.65 -19.60
C PHE A 39 -10.83 5.84 -18.94
N ASP A 40 -10.43 6.82 -19.76
CA ASP A 40 -9.81 8.03 -19.23
C ASP A 40 -10.88 8.90 -18.56
N HIS A 41 -10.69 9.16 -17.27
CA HIS A 41 -11.43 10.14 -16.49
C HIS A 41 -10.49 10.74 -15.43
N PRO A 42 -9.47 11.51 -15.85
CA PRO A 42 -8.57 12.14 -14.89
C PRO A 42 -9.32 13.14 -14.00
N LEU A 43 -8.90 13.23 -12.73
CA LEU A 43 -9.28 14.34 -11.86
C LEU A 43 -8.91 15.70 -12.51
N PRO A 44 -9.67 16.77 -12.20
CA PRO A 44 -9.38 18.09 -12.74
C PRO A 44 -8.18 18.75 -12.05
N GLY A 45 -7.68 19.83 -12.67
CA GLY A 45 -6.68 20.72 -12.04
C GLY A 45 -5.37 20.04 -11.64
N CYS A 46 -4.96 18.98 -12.33
CA CYS A 46 -3.76 18.22 -11.99
C CYS A 46 -2.46 18.94 -12.36
N ILE A 47 -1.52 18.95 -11.41
CA ILE A 47 -0.16 19.46 -11.54
C ILE A 47 0.80 18.30 -11.31
N LEU A 48 1.74 18.10 -12.23
CA LEU A 48 2.76 17.06 -12.13
C LEU A 48 4.07 17.64 -11.58
N HIS A 49 4.50 17.18 -10.42
CA HIS A 49 5.76 17.57 -9.79
C HIS A 49 6.87 16.56 -10.13
N LYS A 50 7.71 16.87 -11.12
CA LYS A 50 8.70 15.93 -11.71
C LYS A 50 10.01 15.78 -10.94
N ASN A 51 10.23 16.52 -9.86
CA ASN A 51 11.51 16.55 -9.14
C ASN A 51 11.67 15.39 -8.13
N ILE A 52 10.91 14.31 -8.32
CA ILE A 52 10.88 13.08 -7.51
C ILE A 52 10.47 11.94 -8.45
N THR A 53 10.85 10.70 -8.16
CA THR A 53 10.53 9.51 -8.97
C THR A 53 10.32 8.33 -8.03
N GLY A 54 9.38 7.45 -8.37
CA GLY A 54 9.05 6.26 -7.58
C GLY A 54 8.48 6.60 -6.20
N ALA A 55 7.56 7.57 -6.17
CA ALA A 55 6.78 7.95 -4.99
C ALA A 55 5.73 6.86 -4.68
N GLU A 56 6.20 5.73 -4.17
CA GLU A 56 5.42 4.50 -4.10
C GLU A 56 4.33 4.55 -3.01
N ASP A 57 4.63 5.11 -1.83
CA ASP A 57 3.67 5.28 -0.75
C ASP A 57 3.73 6.68 -0.11
N LEU A 58 2.58 7.15 0.36
CA LEU A 58 2.35 8.48 0.88
C LEU A 58 1.63 8.40 2.23
N THR A 59 1.90 9.34 3.12
CA THR A 59 1.09 9.54 4.34
C THR A 59 0.93 11.03 4.60
N THR A 60 -0.12 11.42 5.30
CA THR A 60 -0.34 12.80 5.71
C THR A 60 0.01 13.02 7.16
N VAL A 61 0.45 14.23 7.48
CA VAL A 61 0.57 14.75 8.84
C VAL A 61 -0.07 16.15 8.91
N ASP A 62 -0.06 16.75 10.09
CA ASP A 62 -0.58 18.11 10.37
C ASP A 62 -2.03 18.25 9.90
N ASP A 63 -2.88 17.29 10.30
CA ASP A 63 -4.29 17.21 9.90
C ASP A 63 -4.47 17.26 8.37
N GLY A 64 -3.58 16.61 7.62
CA GLY A 64 -3.65 16.56 6.16
C GLY A 64 -2.98 17.73 5.44
N ARG A 65 -2.37 18.67 6.16
CA ARG A 65 -1.75 19.85 5.53
C ARG A 65 -0.40 19.56 4.89
N THR A 66 0.28 18.52 5.37
CA THR A 66 1.60 18.13 4.94
C THR A 66 1.58 16.67 4.49
N VAL A 67 2.21 16.37 3.36
CA VAL A 67 2.36 15.02 2.82
C VAL A 67 3.80 14.58 2.99
N LEU A 68 3.99 13.40 3.56
CA LEU A 68 5.25 12.67 3.53
C LEU A 68 5.19 11.61 2.43
N ILE A 69 6.27 11.53 1.66
CA ILE A 69 6.37 10.68 0.47
C ILE A 69 7.58 9.77 0.64
N SER A 70 7.35 8.46 0.58
CA SER A 70 8.41 7.47 0.48
C SER A 70 8.80 7.33 -0.99
N ALA A 71 10.06 7.64 -1.34
CA ALA A 71 10.47 7.66 -2.73
C ALA A 71 11.87 7.08 -2.99
N VAL A 72 11.99 6.41 -4.13
CA VAL A 72 13.25 5.96 -4.71
C VAL A 72 13.06 5.65 -6.19
N ASP A 73 14.03 6.06 -7.01
CA ASP A 73 14.08 5.63 -8.39
C ASP A 73 14.53 4.16 -8.48
N ARG A 74 13.59 3.27 -8.80
CA ARG A 74 13.85 1.82 -8.83
C ARG A 74 14.46 1.35 -10.15
N HIS A 75 14.35 2.16 -11.22
CA HIS A 75 14.72 1.80 -12.59
C HIS A 75 15.76 2.75 -13.21
N ASP A 76 16.28 3.71 -12.44
CA ASP A 76 17.19 4.76 -12.91
C ASP A 76 16.61 5.49 -14.15
N ILE A 77 15.31 5.80 -14.10
CA ILE A 77 14.61 6.43 -15.22
C ILE A 77 14.61 7.94 -15.17
N SER A 78 14.83 8.51 -13.98
CA SER A 78 14.73 9.93 -13.72
C SER A 78 15.90 10.70 -14.35
N GLU A 79 15.60 11.82 -15.01
CA GLU A 79 16.66 12.74 -15.48
C GLU A 79 17.32 13.48 -14.30
N VAL A 80 16.56 13.68 -13.22
CA VAL A 80 17.05 14.26 -11.97
C VAL A 80 17.40 13.12 -11.01
N LYS A 81 18.61 13.14 -10.45
CA LYS A 81 19.02 12.16 -9.44
C LYS A 81 18.11 12.24 -8.21
N VAL A 82 17.28 11.23 -8.01
CA VAL A 82 16.44 11.08 -6.82
C VAL A 82 17.24 10.38 -5.74
N ILE A 83 17.33 10.99 -4.56
CA ILE A 83 17.94 10.38 -3.38
C ILE A 83 16.87 9.48 -2.74
N PRO A 84 17.14 8.18 -2.51
CA PRO A 84 16.22 7.33 -1.77
C PRO A 84 15.94 7.92 -0.39
N GLY A 85 14.67 8.09 -0.03
CA GLY A 85 14.35 8.71 1.25
C GLY A 85 12.92 9.16 1.39
N ILE A 86 12.70 9.93 2.46
CA ILE A 86 11.41 10.55 2.75
C ILE A 86 11.46 11.99 2.24
N TYR A 87 10.46 12.34 1.44
CA TYR A 87 10.24 13.69 0.94
C TYR A 87 9.04 14.29 1.65
N ILE A 88 9.03 15.61 1.74
CA ILE A 88 7.93 16.39 2.29
C ILE A 88 7.36 17.28 1.19
N TYR A 89 6.04 17.33 1.12
CA TYR A 89 5.28 18.12 0.18
C TYR A 89 4.17 18.89 0.92
N THR A 90 4.05 20.17 0.61
CA THR A 90 2.90 21.02 0.96
C THR A 90 2.37 21.64 -0.32
N GLU A 91 1.07 21.86 -0.39
CA GLU A 91 0.43 22.49 -1.54
C GLU A 91 1.13 23.80 -1.94
N GLY A 92 1.30 24.02 -3.24
CA GLY A 92 2.00 25.18 -3.80
C GLY A 92 3.54 25.11 -3.75
N SER A 93 4.12 24.04 -3.21
CA SER A 93 5.57 23.82 -3.20
C SER A 93 5.99 22.71 -4.19
N SER A 94 7.29 22.38 -4.22
CA SER A 94 7.77 21.15 -4.87
C SER A 94 8.23 20.17 -3.78
N PRO A 95 8.02 18.85 -3.94
CA PRO A 95 8.53 17.85 -3.01
C PRO A 95 10.01 18.08 -2.69
N ARG A 96 10.39 18.10 -1.42
CA ARG A 96 11.79 18.28 -1.02
C ARG A 96 12.24 17.11 -0.15
N LEU A 97 13.49 16.70 -0.27
CA LEU A 97 14.04 15.65 0.59
C LEU A 97 14.00 16.13 2.05
N LEU A 98 13.38 15.32 2.90
CA LEU A 98 13.36 15.50 4.35
C LEU A 98 14.50 14.71 5.00
N ALA A 99 14.66 13.45 4.61
CA ALA A 99 15.71 12.57 5.09
C ALA A 99 16.10 11.54 4.04
N ALA A 100 17.41 11.35 3.83
CA ALA A 100 17.93 10.25 3.02
C ALA A 100 17.86 8.94 3.82
N ILE A 101 17.58 7.83 3.14
CA ILE A 101 17.52 6.49 3.74
C ILE A 101 18.58 5.61 3.09
N ASP A 102 19.32 4.86 3.91
CA ASP A 102 20.26 3.82 3.43
C ASP A 102 19.49 2.56 3.02
N GLY A 103 19.00 2.57 1.77
CA GLY A 103 18.24 1.48 1.20
C GLY A 103 17.19 2.00 0.22
N LYS A 104 16.17 1.19 -0.02
CA LYS A 104 15.01 1.52 -0.85
C LYS A 104 13.79 1.59 0.07
N PRO A 105 13.33 2.78 0.44
CA PRO A 105 12.10 2.90 1.22
C PRO A 105 10.89 2.46 0.39
N HIS A 106 9.86 1.97 1.07
CA HIS A 106 8.65 1.38 0.50
C HIS A 106 7.43 1.92 1.26
N GLY A 107 6.61 1.08 1.90
CA GLY A 107 5.48 1.53 2.72
C GLY A 107 5.85 2.54 3.81
N ILE A 108 4.97 3.53 4.04
CA ILE A 108 5.13 4.59 5.04
C ILE A 108 3.85 4.82 5.85
N SER A 109 4.01 5.02 7.16
CA SER A 109 2.93 5.45 8.04
C SER A 109 3.45 6.44 9.08
N ALA A 110 2.68 7.48 9.38
CA ALA A 110 2.98 8.41 10.47
C ALA A 110 2.00 8.22 11.63
N TYR A 111 2.49 8.31 12.86
CA TYR A 111 1.68 8.32 14.07
C TYR A 111 1.96 9.61 14.86
N PRO A 112 0.94 10.35 15.33
CA PRO A 112 1.16 11.55 16.13
C PRO A 112 1.84 11.24 17.46
N SER A 113 2.82 12.05 17.86
CA SER A 113 3.49 11.99 19.17
C SER A 113 3.50 13.37 19.83
N GLU A 114 3.93 13.46 21.10
CA GLU A 114 3.93 14.73 21.84
C GLU A 114 4.77 15.84 21.18
N LEU A 115 5.87 15.47 20.50
CA LEU A 115 6.81 16.40 19.89
C LEU A 115 6.60 16.58 18.37
N GLY A 116 5.68 15.82 17.77
CA GLY A 116 5.42 15.81 16.34
C GLY A 116 4.89 14.46 15.89
N TYR A 117 5.73 13.66 15.23
CA TYR A 117 5.33 12.37 14.67
C TYR A 117 6.39 11.29 14.80
N HIS A 118 5.95 10.04 14.94
CA HIS A 118 6.75 8.86 14.66
C HIS A 118 6.44 8.33 13.27
N VAL A 119 7.43 8.39 12.38
CA VAL A 119 7.32 7.96 10.99
C VAL A 119 7.95 6.59 10.83
N HIS A 120 7.11 5.63 10.47
CA HIS A 120 7.47 4.23 10.27
C HIS A 120 7.66 3.98 8.78
N VAL A 121 8.81 3.40 8.42
CA VAL A 121 9.20 3.21 7.03
C VAL A 121 9.69 1.78 6.82
N VAL A 122 9.10 1.09 5.85
CA VAL A 122 9.63 -0.19 5.35
C VAL A 122 10.85 0.10 4.47
N VAL A 123 11.97 -0.57 4.75
CA VAL A 123 13.24 -0.37 4.04
C VAL A 123 13.79 -1.69 3.55
N HIS A 124 14.02 -1.76 2.23
CA HIS A 124 14.70 -2.87 1.57
C HIS A 124 16.15 -2.51 1.31
N LYS A 125 17.07 -3.45 1.57
CA LYS A 125 18.48 -3.27 1.19
C LYS A 125 19.01 -4.54 0.52
N PRO A 126 19.62 -4.43 -0.68
CA PRO A 126 20.14 -5.60 -1.39
C PRO A 126 21.10 -6.41 -0.51
N GLY A 127 20.84 -7.72 -0.39
CA GLY A 127 21.66 -8.64 0.41
C GLY A 127 21.41 -8.60 1.91
N GLU A 128 20.44 -7.81 2.39
CA GLU A 128 20.01 -7.81 3.79
C GLU A 128 18.54 -8.28 3.90
N ASP A 129 18.16 -8.64 5.12
CA ASP A 129 16.76 -8.79 5.51
C ASP A 129 16.07 -7.42 5.57
N ASP A 130 14.79 -7.41 5.24
CA ASP A 130 13.95 -6.23 5.36
C ASP A 130 13.83 -5.77 6.81
N ARG A 131 13.58 -4.47 6.93
CA ARG A 131 13.43 -3.82 8.22
C ARG A 131 12.39 -2.71 8.16
N VAL A 132 11.85 -2.41 9.34
CA VAL A 132 11.12 -1.17 9.59
C VAL A 132 12.03 -0.25 10.37
N GLU A 133 12.21 0.96 9.86
CA GLU A 133 12.89 2.05 10.55
C GLU A 133 11.86 3.03 11.08
N ILE A 134 12.03 3.45 12.34
CA ILE A 134 11.15 4.41 13.00
C ILE A 134 11.96 5.68 13.23
N TYR A 135 11.40 6.80 12.77
CA TYR A 135 11.97 8.12 12.88
C TYR A 135 11.10 9.00 13.76
N GLU A 136 11.70 9.65 14.75
CA GLU A 136 11.07 10.74 15.49
C GLU A 136 11.26 12.04 14.69
N TRP A 137 10.14 12.64 14.29
CA TRP A 137 10.11 13.95 13.65
C TRP A 137 9.57 15.00 14.60
N LYS A 138 10.48 15.81 15.15
CA LYS A 138 10.11 16.96 15.99
C LYS A 138 9.87 18.16 15.09
N THR A 139 8.61 18.44 14.79
CA THR A 139 8.24 19.42 13.74
C THR A 139 8.69 20.84 14.08
N ALA A 140 8.60 21.24 15.35
CA ALA A 140 9.04 22.55 15.83
C ALA A 140 10.56 22.76 15.71
N GLU A 141 11.35 21.72 15.96
CA GLU A 141 12.81 21.73 15.88
C GLU A 141 13.32 21.41 14.47
N GLN A 142 12.43 20.95 13.58
CA GLN A 142 12.75 20.44 12.24
C GLN A 142 13.80 19.32 12.25
N THR A 143 13.80 18.47 13.29
CA THR A 143 14.72 17.35 13.43
C THR A 143 14.02 16.04 13.07
N PHE A 144 14.63 15.25 12.18
CA PHE A 144 14.12 13.95 11.74
C PHE A 144 15.18 12.89 12.05
N THR A 145 14.99 12.16 13.15
CA THR A 145 16.04 11.29 13.72
C THR A 145 15.56 9.86 13.78
N GLN A 146 16.37 8.92 13.27
CA GLN A 146 16.08 7.50 13.41
C GLN A 146 16.24 7.09 14.89
N VAL A 147 15.17 6.55 15.47
CA VAL A 147 15.14 6.15 16.89
C VAL A 147 15.09 4.64 17.07
N LYS A 148 14.63 3.89 16.07
CA LYS A 148 14.50 2.43 16.17
C LYS A 148 14.62 1.73 14.81
N THR A 149 15.09 0.48 14.84
CA THR A 149 15.10 -0.42 13.69
C THR A 149 14.64 -1.80 14.11
N ILE A 150 13.65 -2.33 13.40
CA ILE A 150 13.07 -3.65 13.62
C ILE A 150 13.38 -4.50 12.40
N ARG A 151 14.15 -5.58 12.56
CA ARG A 151 14.55 -6.47 11.47
C ARG A 151 13.67 -7.71 11.38
N PHE A 152 13.37 -8.14 10.16
CA PHE A 152 12.55 -9.32 9.89
C PHE A 152 13.43 -10.45 9.38
N ALA A 153 13.92 -11.28 10.30
CA ALA A 153 14.93 -12.31 10.00
C ALA A 153 14.51 -13.25 8.86
N GLY A 154 15.29 -13.30 7.79
CA GLY A 154 15.06 -14.12 6.60
C GLY A 154 13.92 -13.63 5.68
N ILE A 155 13.41 -12.41 5.87
CA ILE A 155 12.30 -11.84 5.10
C ILE A 155 12.82 -10.70 4.22
N GLN A 156 12.46 -10.69 2.94
CA GLN A 156 12.86 -9.68 1.94
C GLN A 156 11.68 -9.19 1.09
N GLN A 157 10.48 -9.22 1.69
CA GLN A 157 9.18 -9.16 1.03
C GLN A 157 8.17 -8.30 1.82
N LEU A 158 8.62 -7.38 2.67
CA LEU A 158 7.73 -6.45 3.35
C LEU A 158 7.14 -5.44 2.37
N ASN A 159 5.93 -4.96 2.64
CA ASN A 159 5.22 -4.08 1.72
C ASN A 159 4.59 -2.86 2.41
N GLY A 160 3.29 -2.88 2.65
CA GLY A 160 2.55 -1.82 3.31
C GLY A 160 2.68 -1.87 4.84
N ILE A 161 2.56 -0.71 5.48
CA ILE A 161 2.67 -0.55 6.94
C ILE A 161 1.57 0.38 7.46
N VAL A 162 1.06 0.11 8.66
CA VAL A 162 0.18 1.02 9.41
C VAL A 162 0.64 1.09 10.87
N ALA A 163 0.95 2.30 11.32
CA ALA A 163 1.38 2.58 12.68
C ALA A 163 0.18 2.60 13.64
N MET A 164 0.35 2.01 14.81
CA MET A 164 -0.67 1.87 15.85
C MET A 164 -0.40 2.74 17.08
N ALA A 165 0.89 3.01 17.33
CA ALA A 165 1.42 3.90 18.35
C ALA A 165 2.79 4.43 17.90
N ASP A 166 3.53 5.05 18.83
CA ASP A 166 4.90 5.52 18.63
C ASP A 166 5.85 4.44 18.09
N ASP A 167 5.70 3.19 18.54
CA ASP A 167 6.61 2.11 18.15
C ASP A 167 5.93 0.78 17.83
N SER A 168 4.60 0.72 17.80
CA SER A 168 3.83 -0.46 17.40
C SER A 168 3.18 -0.27 16.04
N PHE A 169 3.12 -1.34 15.25
CA PHE A 169 2.63 -1.30 13.88
C PHE A 169 2.24 -2.68 13.35
N PHE A 170 1.43 -2.68 12.30
CA PHE A 170 1.27 -3.83 11.40
C PHE A 170 2.03 -3.60 10.10
N VAL A 171 2.63 -4.66 9.57
CA VAL A 171 3.29 -4.63 8.26
C VAL A 171 2.92 -5.89 7.47
N SER A 172 2.67 -5.73 6.17
CA SER A 172 2.37 -6.85 5.28
C SER A 172 3.65 -7.45 4.69
N GLN A 173 3.59 -8.74 4.39
CA GLN A 173 4.60 -9.46 3.64
C GLN A 173 3.93 -10.04 2.39
N ASP A 174 4.30 -9.55 1.21
CA ASP A 174 3.59 -9.84 -0.05
C ASP A 174 3.74 -11.31 -0.50
N PHE A 175 4.91 -11.90 -0.30
CA PHE A 175 5.23 -13.26 -0.72
C PHE A 175 5.86 -14.11 0.37
N GLY A 176 5.59 -15.42 0.33
CA GLY A 176 6.19 -16.40 1.23
C GLY A 176 7.64 -16.76 0.87
N TYR A 177 8.00 -16.69 -0.41
CA TYR A 177 9.35 -16.96 -0.90
C TYR A 177 10.12 -15.67 -1.26
N PRO A 178 11.45 -15.61 -1.04
CA PRO A 178 12.28 -14.51 -1.53
C PRO A 178 12.36 -14.52 -3.07
N ALA A 179 12.83 -13.41 -3.65
CA ALA A 179 12.98 -13.26 -5.09
C ALA A 179 13.73 -14.45 -5.74
N GLY A 180 13.11 -15.10 -6.72
CA GLY A 180 13.65 -16.28 -7.38
C GLY A 180 12.58 -17.21 -7.95
N PRO A 181 12.96 -18.40 -8.45
CA PRO A 181 12.05 -19.30 -9.16
C PRO A 181 10.82 -19.73 -8.35
N LEU A 182 10.97 -19.90 -7.02
CA LEU A 182 9.84 -20.28 -6.16
C LEU A 182 8.82 -19.15 -6.01
N GLN A 183 9.28 -17.90 -5.93
CA GLN A 183 8.38 -16.74 -5.93
C GLN A 183 7.67 -16.59 -7.29
N GLU A 184 8.32 -16.92 -8.41
CA GLU A 184 7.65 -16.92 -9.72
C GLU A 184 6.57 -18.00 -9.83
N ILE A 185 6.79 -19.18 -9.24
CA ILE A 185 5.75 -20.21 -9.10
C ILE A 185 4.62 -19.69 -8.20
N GLU A 186 4.95 -19.07 -7.07
CA GLU A 186 3.98 -18.46 -6.15
C GLU A 186 3.09 -17.43 -6.87
N LYS A 187 3.68 -16.53 -7.66
CA LYS A 187 2.96 -15.55 -8.51
C LYS A 187 2.10 -16.23 -9.57
N ALA A 188 2.67 -17.16 -10.34
CA ALA A 188 2.00 -17.80 -11.47
C ALA A 188 0.75 -18.59 -11.04
N PHE A 189 0.81 -19.24 -9.87
CA PHE A 189 -0.31 -20.00 -9.32
C PHE A 189 -1.18 -19.20 -8.34
N ARG A 190 -0.85 -17.93 -8.07
CA ARG A 190 -1.50 -17.08 -7.05
C ARG A 190 -1.63 -17.81 -5.72
N LEU A 191 -0.52 -18.35 -5.21
CA LEU A 191 -0.54 -19.04 -3.92
C LEU A 191 -0.67 -18.02 -2.78
N PRO A 192 -1.52 -18.26 -1.77
CA PRO A 192 -1.75 -17.31 -0.68
C PRO A 192 -0.69 -17.47 0.41
N LEU A 193 0.58 -17.18 0.14
CA LEU A 193 1.66 -17.36 1.13
C LEU A 193 2.07 -16.07 1.85
N GLY A 194 1.39 -14.97 1.54
CA GLY A 194 1.60 -13.68 2.18
C GLY A 194 1.07 -13.62 3.61
N LYS A 195 1.58 -12.67 4.38
CA LYS A 195 1.34 -12.54 5.83
C LYS A 195 1.07 -11.10 6.27
N ILE A 196 0.51 -10.97 7.46
CA ILE A 196 0.55 -9.74 8.25
C ILE A 196 1.38 -10.02 9.49
N TRP A 197 2.34 -9.15 9.76
CA TRP A 197 3.12 -9.11 10.99
C TRP A 197 2.62 -7.99 11.89
N TYR A 198 2.78 -8.19 13.20
CA TYR A 198 2.55 -7.18 14.22
C TYR A 198 3.80 -7.04 15.09
N TYR A 199 4.17 -5.80 15.35
CA TYR A 199 5.18 -5.44 16.33
C TYR A 199 4.52 -4.59 17.41
N ASP A 200 4.66 -4.99 18.66
CA ASP A 200 3.99 -4.39 19.82
C ASP A 200 4.78 -3.23 20.47
N GLY A 201 5.95 -2.89 19.91
CA GLY A 201 6.86 -1.90 20.47
C GLY A 201 7.83 -2.42 21.53
N THR A 202 7.53 -3.53 22.20
CA THR A 202 8.29 -3.94 23.39
C THR A 202 8.97 -5.30 23.25
N SER A 203 8.44 -6.17 22.40
CA SER A 203 9.00 -7.48 22.09
C SER A 203 10.33 -7.36 21.34
N ASP A 204 11.17 -8.39 21.48
CA ASP A 204 12.44 -8.47 20.74
C ASP A 204 12.23 -8.64 19.22
N LYS A 205 11.10 -9.24 18.83
CA LYS A 205 10.81 -9.61 17.44
C LYS A 205 9.34 -9.41 17.09
N PRO A 206 9.01 -9.04 15.84
CA PRO A 206 7.65 -9.08 15.33
C PRO A 206 7.05 -10.49 15.38
N LYS A 207 5.74 -10.57 15.60
CA LYS A 207 4.96 -11.80 15.55
C LYS A 207 4.08 -11.83 14.31
N ILE A 208 3.79 -13.02 13.80
CA ILE A 208 2.82 -13.19 12.72
C ILE A 208 1.42 -13.00 13.31
N ALA A 209 0.66 -12.04 12.78
CA ALA A 209 -0.72 -11.77 13.17
C ALA A 209 -1.73 -12.50 12.26
N ARG A 210 -1.37 -12.72 10.99
CA ARG A 210 -2.19 -13.45 10.02
C ARG A 210 -1.34 -14.08 8.91
N GLU A 211 -1.76 -15.24 8.44
CA GLU A 211 -1.19 -15.95 7.28
C GLU A 211 -2.29 -16.29 6.27
N ASP A 212 -1.89 -16.97 5.20
CA ASP A 212 -2.75 -17.47 4.12
C ASP A 212 -3.42 -16.36 3.30
N ILE A 213 -2.64 -15.37 2.86
CA ILE A 213 -3.14 -14.19 2.16
C ILE A 213 -2.57 -14.10 0.74
N LEU A 214 -3.46 -13.82 -0.23
CA LEU A 214 -3.08 -13.52 -1.61
C LEU A 214 -2.47 -12.12 -1.70
N TYR A 215 -1.14 -12.03 -1.82
CA TYR A 215 -0.40 -10.79 -2.04
C TYR A 215 -0.94 -9.62 -1.18
N PRO A 216 -0.77 -9.69 0.16
CA PRO A 216 -1.12 -8.58 1.04
C PRO A 216 -0.23 -7.38 0.72
N ASN A 217 -0.85 -6.23 0.51
CA ASN A 217 -0.18 -4.99 0.17
C ASN A 217 -0.49 -3.92 1.23
N GLY A 218 -1.21 -2.84 0.91
CA GLY A 218 -1.54 -1.77 1.83
C GLY A 218 -2.42 -2.23 2.99
N LEU A 219 -2.21 -1.59 4.13
CA LEU A 219 -2.94 -1.82 5.38
C LEU A 219 -3.59 -0.51 5.84
N ALA A 220 -4.78 -0.60 6.41
CA ALA A 220 -5.40 0.52 7.12
C ALA A 220 -6.21 0.02 8.32
N VAL A 221 -6.01 0.61 9.48
CA VAL A 221 -6.83 0.33 10.67
C VAL A 221 -7.94 1.37 10.76
N SER A 222 -9.17 0.95 11.05
CA SER A 222 -10.31 1.85 11.19
C SER A 222 -10.08 2.90 12.29
N PRO A 223 -10.69 4.10 12.20
CA PRO A 223 -10.54 5.12 13.24
C PRO A 223 -10.93 4.65 14.65
N ASP A 224 -11.89 3.72 14.77
CA ASP A 224 -12.31 3.13 16.04
C ASP A 224 -11.43 1.94 16.49
N LYS A 225 -10.38 1.62 15.74
CA LYS A 225 -9.40 0.54 15.96
C LYS A 225 -10.00 -0.87 16.08
N LYS A 226 -11.21 -1.09 15.54
CA LYS A 226 -11.89 -2.41 15.56
C LYS A 226 -11.71 -3.22 14.29
N HIS A 227 -11.28 -2.59 13.21
CA HIS A 227 -11.10 -3.24 11.91
C HIS A 227 -9.70 -3.00 11.39
N LEU A 228 -9.12 -4.04 10.78
CA LEU A 228 -7.95 -3.92 9.92
C LEU A 228 -8.37 -4.28 8.50
N TYR A 229 -8.22 -3.31 7.60
CA TYR A 229 -8.42 -3.48 6.16
C TYR A 229 -7.10 -3.75 5.46
N LEU A 230 -7.13 -4.65 4.49
CA LEU A 230 -5.97 -5.09 3.75
C LEU A 230 -6.27 -5.14 2.25
N ALA A 231 -5.40 -4.54 1.44
CA ALA A 231 -5.36 -4.79 0.01
C ALA A 231 -4.86 -6.21 -0.27
N SER A 232 -5.70 -7.03 -0.89
CA SER A 232 -5.25 -8.26 -1.55
C SER A 232 -5.04 -7.96 -3.03
N LEU A 233 -3.80 -7.65 -3.42
CA LEU A 233 -3.48 -7.14 -4.74
C LEU A 233 -3.85 -8.15 -5.83
N THR A 234 -3.32 -9.37 -5.73
CA THR A 234 -3.68 -10.43 -6.68
C THR A 234 -5.06 -11.03 -6.43
N GLY A 235 -5.64 -10.86 -5.23
CA GLY A 235 -7.04 -11.18 -4.93
C GLY A 235 -8.03 -10.23 -5.60
N ARG A 236 -7.59 -9.01 -5.93
CA ARG A 236 -8.42 -7.91 -6.47
C ARG A 236 -9.58 -7.56 -5.55
N SER A 237 -9.28 -7.50 -4.26
CA SER A 237 -10.24 -7.41 -3.18
C SER A 237 -9.70 -6.67 -1.96
N LEU A 238 -10.63 -6.13 -1.17
CA LEU A 238 -10.38 -5.56 0.14
C LEU A 238 -10.78 -6.58 1.21
N ILE A 239 -9.85 -7.02 2.04
CA ILE A 239 -10.12 -7.95 3.14
C ILE A 239 -10.35 -7.15 4.42
N ASP A 240 -11.38 -7.51 5.18
CA ASP A 240 -11.74 -6.93 6.47
C ASP A 240 -11.53 -7.98 7.58
N TYR A 241 -10.72 -7.61 8.58
CA TYR A 241 -10.51 -8.39 9.80
C TYR A 241 -11.10 -7.64 10.99
N ASP A 242 -11.82 -8.35 11.86
CA ASP A 242 -12.06 -7.87 13.22
C ASP A 242 -10.70 -7.85 13.94
N LEU A 243 -10.30 -6.67 14.42
CA LEU A 243 -9.06 -6.41 15.14
C LEU A 243 -9.34 -6.37 16.65
N ASN A 244 -8.60 -7.19 17.40
CA ASN A 244 -8.57 -7.13 18.86
C ASN A 244 -7.12 -7.17 19.34
N ILE A 245 -6.78 -6.26 20.25
CA ILE A 245 -5.52 -6.27 21.01
C ILE A 245 -5.93 -6.36 22.47
N ASP A 246 -5.52 -7.42 23.17
CA ASP A 246 -5.89 -7.60 24.57
C ASP A 246 -5.00 -6.77 25.52
N ASP A 247 -5.32 -6.78 26.82
CA ASP A 247 -4.57 -6.03 27.84
C ASP A 247 -3.10 -6.47 27.99
N LYS A 248 -2.74 -7.63 27.42
CA LYS A 248 -1.36 -8.15 27.39
C LYS A 248 -0.63 -7.79 26.11
N GLY A 249 -1.28 -7.04 25.20
CA GLY A 249 -0.73 -6.68 23.89
C GLY A 249 -0.81 -7.81 22.86
N GLU A 250 -1.52 -8.91 23.14
CA GLU A 250 -1.67 -9.99 22.17
C GLU A 250 -2.72 -9.62 21.12
N VAL A 251 -2.34 -9.78 19.86
CA VAL A 251 -3.15 -9.37 18.71
C VAL A 251 -3.92 -10.55 18.14
N THR A 252 -5.17 -10.30 17.74
CA THR A 252 -5.97 -11.25 16.98
C THR A 252 -6.59 -10.54 15.77
N LEU A 253 -6.34 -11.10 14.58
CA LEU A 253 -7.00 -10.71 13.33
C LEU A 253 -7.95 -11.81 12.89
N LYS A 254 -9.24 -11.65 13.19
CA LYS A 254 -10.27 -12.61 12.80
C LYS A 254 -10.84 -12.19 11.44
N TRP A 255 -10.68 -13.05 10.43
CA TRP A 255 -11.26 -12.80 9.11
C TRP A 255 -12.78 -12.60 9.24
N ARG A 256 -13.28 -11.49 8.70
CA ARG A 256 -14.70 -11.13 8.74
C ARG A 256 -15.34 -11.30 7.37
N ARG A 257 -14.72 -10.75 6.33
CA ARG A 257 -15.19 -10.80 4.94
C ARG A 257 -14.11 -10.35 3.96
N GLU A 258 -14.36 -10.63 2.69
CA GLU A 258 -13.57 -10.15 1.56
C GLU A 258 -14.52 -9.49 0.55
N TRP A 259 -14.21 -8.26 0.16
CA TRP A 259 -14.98 -7.49 -0.81
C TRP A 259 -14.27 -7.48 -2.16
N PRO A 260 -14.88 -8.06 -3.22
CA PRO A 260 -14.36 -7.93 -4.57
C PRO A 260 -14.36 -6.46 -5.00
N LEU A 261 -13.20 -5.94 -5.38
CA LEU A 261 -13.06 -4.60 -5.96
C LEU A 261 -13.04 -4.64 -7.49
N TYR A 262 -12.74 -5.81 -8.07
CA TYR A 262 -12.55 -6.00 -9.52
C TYR A 262 -11.47 -5.07 -10.12
N THR A 263 -10.56 -4.62 -9.27
CA THR A 263 -9.26 -4.00 -9.58
C THR A 263 -8.28 -4.45 -8.51
N ALA A 264 -6.98 -4.40 -8.77
CA ALA A 264 -5.97 -4.81 -7.81
C ALA A 264 -5.62 -3.64 -6.89
N PRO A 265 -6.08 -3.61 -5.63
CA PRO A 265 -5.74 -2.53 -4.71
C PRO A 265 -4.27 -2.61 -4.28
N ASP A 266 -3.69 -1.45 -4.01
CA ASP A 266 -2.30 -1.28 -3.58
C ASP A 266 -2.30 -0.61 -2.19
N ASN A 267 -1.79 0.62 -2.01
CA ASN A 267 -1.78 1.30 -0.71
C ASN A 267 -3.14 1.90 -0.34
N LEU A 268 -3.52 1.79 0.95
CA LEU A 268 -4.78 2.28 1.54
C LEU A 268 -4.51 3.49 2.42
N LYS A 269 -5.24 4.59 2.23
CA LYS A 269 -5.13 5.80 3.07
C LYS A 269 -6.50 6.34 3.45
N TRP A 270 -6.69 6.65 4.73
CA TRP A 270 -7.92 7.30 5.18
C TRP A 270 -7.97 8.75 4.73
N ALA A 271 -9.13 9.15 4.24
CA ALA A 271 -9.54 10.52 3.98
C ALA A 271 -10.91 10.72 4.64
N GLY A 272 -10.89 11.18 5.90
CA GLY A 272 -12.07 11.20 6.76
C GLY A 272 -12.56 9.78 7.07
N ASP A 273 -13.81 9.48 6.72
CA ASP A 273 -14.47 8.19 6.88
C ASP A 273 -14.38 7.29 5.63
N THR A 274 -13.59 7.69 4.63
CA THR A 274 -13.43 6.96 3.37
C THR A 274 -11.97 6.55 3.15
N LEU A 275 -11.77 5.43 2.48
CA LEU A 275 -10.45 4.99 2.04
C LEU A 275 -10.18 5.46 0.62
N LEU A 276 -9.03 6.10 0.40
CA LEU A 276 -8.42 6.27 -0.91
C LEU A 276 -7.47 5.09 -1.15
N ILE A 277 -7.57 4.48 -2.32
CA ILE A 277 -6.81 3.28 -2.66
C ILE A 277 -6.24 3.44 -4.07
N GLY A 278 -4.91 3.46 -4.18
CA GLY A 278 -4.24 3.30 -5.47
C GLY A 278 -4.50 1.91 -6.01
N SER A 279 -4.71 1.75 -7.32
CA SER A 279 -5.19 0.47 -7.86
C SER A 279 -4.72 0.21 -9.28
N HIS A 280 -4.68 -1.08 -9.63
CA HIS A 280 -4.19 -1.55 -10.92
C HIS A 280 -5.24 -2.43 -11.61
N ARG A 281 -5.84 -1.93 -12.70
CA ARG A 281 -6.85 -2.69 -13.45
C ARG A 281 -6.27 -3.91 -14.17
N LYS A 282 -5.00 -3.88 -14.54
CA LYS A 282 -4.33 -4.83 -15.45
C LYS A 282 -3.00 -5.30 -14.89
N LEU A 283 -3.01 -6.40 -14.14
CA LEU A 283 -1.81 -6.89 -13.44
C LEU A 283 -0.71 -7.42 -14.37
N ILE A 284 -1.04 -7.94 -15.55
CA ILE A 284 -0.01 -8.36 -16.53
C ILE A 284 0.67 -7.12 -17.11
N SER A 285 -0.10 -6.10 -17.47
CA SER A 285 0.45 -4.81 -17.91
C SER A 285 1.34 -4.17 -16.84
N LEU A 286 0.93 -4.19 -15.56
CA LEU A 286 1.75 -3.74 -14.44
C LEU A 286 3.06 -4.54 -14.31
N LEU A 287 2.99 -5.86 -14.43
CA LEU A 287 4.18 -6.72 -14.40
C LEU A 287 5.16 -6.36 -15.53
N LEU A 288 4.67 -6.14 -16.75
CA LEU A 288 5.52 -5.71 -17.86
C LEU A 288 6.15 -4.33 -17.60
N HIS A 289 5.37 -3.39 -17.07
CA HIS A 289 5.85 -2.07 -16.65
C HIS A 289 6.93 -2.17 -15.55
N SER A 290 6.84 -3.15 -14.65
CA SER A 290 7.87 -3.41 -13.62
C SER A 290 9.21 -3.88 -14.19
N PHE A 291 9.25 -4.41 -15.42
CA PHE A 291 10.50 -4.80 -16.06
C PHE A 291 11.14 -3.66 -16.85
N ASP A 292 10.32 -2.80 -17.46
CA ASP A 292 10.77 -1.66 -18.25
C ASP A 292 9.65 -0.62 -18.34
N SER A 293 9.63 0.32 -17.39
CA SER A 293 8.61 1.37 -17.30
C SER A 293 8.72 2.43 -18.40
N LYS A 294 9.82 2.47 -19.16
CA LYS A 294 9.96 3.32 -20.35
C LYS A 294 9.30 2.70 -21.58
N ARG A 295 9.28 1.37 -21.66
CA ARG A 295 8.74 0.63 -22.81
C ARG A 295 7.29 0.23 -22.65
N TYR A 296 6.89 -0.22 -21.45
CA TYR A 296 5.55 -0.72 -21.19
C TYR A 296 4.82 0.25 -20.29
N HIS A 297 3.65 0.73 -20.72
CA HIS A 297 2.82 1.63 -19.93
C HIS A 297 1.92 0.88 -18.97
N ALA A 298 1.65 1.47 -17.82
CA ALA A 298 0.66 0.98 -16.86
C ALA A 298 -0.39 2.06 -16.59
N ALA A 299 -1.66 1.69 -16.73
CA ALA A 299 -2.76 2.58 -16.43
C ALA A 299 -2.75 3.01 -14.95
N SER A 300 -3.23 4.21 -14.69
CA SER A 300 -3.43 4.72 -13.34
C SER A 300 -4.88 4.61 -12.92
N GLN A 301 -5.08 4.36 -11.62
CA GLN A 301 -6.39 4.34 -11.02
C GLN A 301 -6.30 4.74 -9.54
N LEU A 302 -7.21 5.63 -9.13
CA LEU A 302 -7.50 5.89 -7.73
C LEU A 302 -8.97 5.63 -7.48
N ILE A 303 -9.28 4.77 -6.52
CA ILE A 303 -10.64 4.50 -6.08
C ILE A 303 -10.87 5.06 -4.66
N GLN A 304 -12.10 5.47 -4.40
CA GLN A 304 -12.60 5.79 -3.08
C GLN A 304 -13.54 4.68 -2.62
N VAL A 305 -13.36 4.23 -1.39
CA VAL A 305 -14.23 3.24 -0.72
C VAL A 305 -14.88 3.87 0.51
N SER A 306 -16.19 3.76 0.62
CA SER A 306 -17.00 4.30 1.73
C SER A 306 -18.06 3.30 2.22
N GLY A 307 -18.67 3.60 3.38
CA GLY A 307 -19.73 2.77 3.97
C GLY A 307 -19.23 1.60 4.83
N LEU A 308 -17.92 1.52 5.05
CA LEU A 308 -17.28 0.49 5.88
C LEU A 308 -17.63 0.68 7.37
N PRO A 309 -17.76 -0.39 8.17
CA PRO A 309 -17.60 -1.81 7.81
C PRO A 309 -18.89 -2.47 7.26
N ASP A 310 -20.00 -1.74 7.18
CA ASP A 310 -21.31 -2.34 6.92
C ASP A 310 -21.51 -2.72 5.45
N ARG A 311 -21.09 -1.86 4.53
CA ARG A 311 -21.26 -2.03 3.08
C ARG A 311 -20.09 -1.46 2.30
N LEU A 312 -19.88 -1.98 1.10
CA LEU A 312 -18.86 -1.48 0.18
C LEU A 312 -19.49 -0.55 -0.85
N ILE A 313 -19.12 0.72 -0.83
CA ILE A 313 -19.44 1.68 -1.89
C ILE A 313 -18.13 2.12 -2.53
N VAL A 314 -17.94 1.77 -3.79
CA VAL A 314 -16.72 2.08 -4.56
C VAL A 314 -17.02 3.15 -5.60
N LYS A 315 -16.17 4.17 -5.66
CA LYS A 315 -16.18 5.21 -6.69
C LYS A 315 -14.80 5.33 -7.30
N GLU A 316 -14.70 5.26 -8.63
CA GLU A 316 -13.45 5.56 -9.33
C GLU A 316 -13.28 7.07 -9.43
N LEU A 317 -12.24 7.63 -8.80
CA LEU A 317 -12.00 9.07 -8.79
C LEU A 317 -11.13 9.51 -9.96
N HIS A 318 -10.08 8.75 -10.24
CA HIS A 318 -9.11 9.03 -11.30
C HIS A 318 -8.86 7.75 -12.08
N SER A 319 -8.83 7.84 -13.41
CA SER A 319 -8.19 6.82 -14.24
C SER A 319 -7.63 7.41 -15.52
N THR A 320 -6.44 6.94 -15.92
CA THR A 320 -5.81 7.25 -17.20
C THR A 320 -5.17 5.99 -17.78
N ARG A 321 -5.20 5.82 -19.11
CA ARG A 321 -4.50 4.73 -19.79
C ARG A 321 -2.99 4.93 -19.81
N SER A 322 -2.56 6.18 -19.92
CA SER A 322 -1.17 6.61 -19.90
C SER A 322 -1.07 8.12 -19.63
N GLY A 323 0.12 8.59 -19.29
CA GLY A 323 0.40 10.00 -19.04
C GLY A 323 0.10 10.46 -17.60
N GLY A 324 0.79 11.52 -17.18
CA GLY A 324 0.84 11.92 -15.77
C GLY A 324 1.74 10.97 -14.97
N VAL A 325 1.25 10.54 -13.81
CA VAL A 325 1.84 9.44 -13.03
C VAL A 325 1.15 8.15 -13.46
N GLU A 326 1.93 7.16 -13.92
CA GLU A 326 1.49 5.80 -14.26
C GLU A 326 1.56 4.87 -13.03
N ALA A 327 0.87 3.73 -13.07
CA ALA A 327 0.86 2.74 -11.97
C ALA A 327 0.64 3.38 -10.59
N VAL A 328 -0.38 4.25 -10.47
CA VAL A 328 -0.73 4.89 -9.19
C VAL A 328 -0.94 3.84 -8.11
N SER A 329 -0.05 3.82 -7.13
CA SER A 329 -0.02 2.88 -6.01
C SER A 329 -0.64 3.46 -4.75
N THR A 330 -0.72 4.79 -4.64
CA THR A 330 -1.20 5.45 -3.42
C THR A 330 -1.85 6.79 -3.76
N GLY A 331 -2.73 7.25 -2.88
CA GLY A 331 -3.32 8.58 -2.94
C GLY A 331 -3.74 9.07 -1.57
N VAL A 332 -3.45 10.33 -1.26
CA VAL A 332 -3.81 10.96 0.02
C VAL A 332 -4.58 12.25 -0.22
N LEU A 333 -5.46 12.59 0.72
CA LEU A 333 -6.15 13.87 0.74
C LEU A 333 -5.26 14.91 1.44
N SER A 334 -4.86 15.96 0.73
CA SER A 334 -4.37 17.18 1.34
C SER A 334 -5.54 18.09 1.71
N THR A 335 -5.62 18.48 2.97
CA THR A 335 -6.67 19.38 3.47
C THR A 335 -6.47 20.83 3.03
N VAL A 336 -5.28 21.17 2.52
CA VAL A 336 -5.04 22.48 1.90
C VAL A 336 -5.68 22.49 0.52
N ASN A 337 -6.65 23.37 0.31
CA ASN A 337 -7.39 23.55 -0.95
C ASN A 337 -8.09 22.27 -1.45
N ASN A 338 -8.37 21.29 -0.58
CA ASN A 338 -9.03 20.03 -0.90
C ASN A 338 -8.40 19.31 -2.11
N ARG A 339 -7.12 18.96 -2.00
CA ARG A 339 -6.36 18.37 -3.11
C ARG A 339 -6.07 16.89 -2.89
N ILE A 340 -5.95 16.12 -3.96
CA ILE A 340 -5.57 14.71 -3.91
C ILE A 340 -4.18 14.57 -4.52
N VAL A 341 -3.25 14.06 -3.71
CA VAL A 341 -1.86 13.83 -4.11
C VAL A 341 -1.67 12.33 -4.35
N MET A 342 -1.27 11.96 -5.57
CA MET A 342 -1.10 10.58 -6.01
C MET A 342 0.35 10.28 -6.39
N GLY A 343 0.83 9.14 -5.92
CA GLY A 343 2.15 8.59 -6.23
C GLY A 343 2.05 7.27 -7.00
N GLY A 344 3.13 6.90 -7.69
CA GLY A 344 3.24 5.65 -8.44
C GLY A 344 4.55 4.92 -8.16
N ILE A 345 4.54 3.60 -8.34
CA ILE A 345 5.65 2.70 -7.93
C ILE A 345 6.97 3.05 -8.64
N TRP A 346 6.90 3.34 -9.94
CA TRP A 346 8.06 3.58 -10.80
C TRP A 346 8.00 4.90 -11.55
N SER A 347 6.93 5.68 -11.38
CA SER A 347 6.66 6.85 -12.21
C SER A 347 7.53 8.04 -11.87
N GLU A 348 7.82 8.86 -12.89
CA GLU A 348 8.37 10.20 -12.68
C GLU A 348 7.28 11.10 -12.09
N GLY A 349 7.59 11.67 -10.95
CA GLY A 349 6.81 12.69 -10.27
C GLY A 349 5.69 12.20 -9.37
N VAL A 350 5.02 13.18 -8.80
CA VAL A 350 3.79 13.05 -8.00
C VAL A 350 2.73 13.92 -8.64
N LEU A 351 1.50 13.40 -8.73
CA LEU A 351 0.37 14.07 -9.37
C LEU A 351 -0.52 14.71 -8.29
N ASP A 352 -0.62 16.04 -8.30
CA ASP A 352 -1.45 16.80 -7.38
C ASP A 352 -2.69 17.34 -8.11
N CYS A 353 -3.87 16.84 -7.80
CA CYS A 353 -5.13 17.19 -8.47
C CYS A 353 -6.14 17.85 -7.53
N GLU A 354 -7.11 18.54 -8.10
CA GLU A 354 -8.27 19.00 -7.34
C GLU A 354 -9.08 17.78 -6.85
N GLY A 355 -9.43 17.79 -5.57
CA GLY A 355 -10.33 16.81 -4.97
C GLY A 355 -11.78 17.06 -5.37
N THR A 356 -12.64 16.08 -5.12
CA THR A 356 -14.10 16.24 -5.30
C THR A 356 -14.76 16.75 -4.02
N ASP A 357 -15.96 17.35 -4.13
CA ASP A 357 -16.77 17.88 -3.00
C ASP A 357 -17.22 16.82 -1.96
N THR A 358 -16.65 15.61 -2.00
CA THR A 358 -17.08 14.43 -1.26
C THR A 358 -16.33 14.18 0.05
N PHE A 359 -15.42 15.07 0.45
CA PHE A 359 -14.71 14.97 1.72
C PHE A 359 -15.23 16.04 2.69
N PRO A 360 -16.20 15.74 3.56
CA PRO A 360 -16.51 16.65 4.65
C PRO A 360 -15.25 16.74 5.53
N LEU A 361 -14.70 17.95 5.67
CA LEU A 361 -13.63 18.23 6.62
C LEU A 361 -14.08 17.75 8.00
N SER A 362 -13.57 16.61 8.47
CA SER A 362 -13.83 16.13 9.82
C SER A 362 -13.25 17.14 10.80
N GLN A 363 -14.09 17.68 11.69
CA GLN A 363 -13.60 18.49 12.81
C GLN A 363 -12.65 17.64 13.67
N PRO A 364 -11.55 18.22 14.17
CA PRO A 364 -10.61 17.48 15.01
C PRO A 364 -11.34 16.89 16.22
N ALA A 365 -11.05 15.62 16.52
CA ALA A 365 -11.49 14.99 17.74
C ALA A 365 -11.02 15.85 18.92
N SER A 366 -11.97 16.34 19.71
CA SER A 366 -11.63 17.08 20.94
C SER A 366 -10.78 16.17 21.83
N PRO A 367 -9.73 16.68 22.49
CA PRO A 367 -9.02 15.91 23.50
C PRO A 367 -10.05 15.43 24.52
N SER A 368 -10.08 14.13 24.79
CA SER A 368 -10.87 13.60 25.89
C SER A 368 -10.40 14.28 27.17
N THR A 369 -11.15 15.28 27.64
CA THR A 369 -10.92 15.86 28.96
C THR A 369 -11.15 14.75 29.97
N GLY A 370 -10.06 14.26 30.54
CA GLY A 370 -10.09 13.30 31.63
C GLY A 370 -10.97 13.84 32.75
N ASN A 371 -11.70 12.91 33.38
CA ASN A 371 -12.52 13.16 34.55
C ASN A 371 -11.74 13.98 35.59
N GLU A 372 -12.22 15.20 35.87
CA GLU A 372 -11.88 15.90 37.10
C GLU A 372 -12.44 15.10 38.29
N PRO A 373 -11.66 14.93 39.38
CA PRO A 373 -12.17 14.31 40.59
C PRO A 373 -13.15 15.24 41.31
N VAL A 374 -14.34 14.73 41.60
CA VAL A 374 -15.36 15.37 42.42
C VAL A 374 -14.78 15.69 43.81
N PRO A 375 -14.86 16.94 44.30
CA PRO A 375 -14.46 17.25 45.67
C PRO A 375 -15.46 16.64 46.65
N GLN A 376 -14.97 15.81 47.58
CA GLN A 376 -15.76 15.39 48.74
C GLN A 376 -16.00 16.61 49.64
N SER A 377 -17.26 17.00 49.78
CA SER A 377 -17.71 17.92 50.81
C SER A 377 -18.08 17.14 52.07
N THR A 378 -17.34 17.32 53.16
CA THR A 378 -17.81 17.14 54.54
C THR A 378 -18.19 18.52 55.10
N PRO A 379 -19.20 18.61 55.98
CA PRO A 379 -19.03 18.23 57.40
C PRO A 379 -19.73 16.94 57.79
#